data_AF-A0A6A5LM31-F1
#
_entry.id   AF-A0A6A5LM31-F1
#
_cell.length_a   1.000
_cell.length_b   1.000
_cell.length_c   1.000
_cell.angle_alpha   90.00
_cell.angle_beta   90.00
_cell.angle_gamma   90.00
#
_symmetry.space_group_name_H-M   'P 1'
#
loop_
_entity.id
_entity.type
_entity.pdbx_description
1 polymer ?
#
loop_
_entity_poly.entity_id
_entity_poly.type
_entity_poly.pdbx_seq_one_letter_code
_entity_poly.pdbx_strand_id
1 'polypeptide(L)' 'MKESGKKEGAASSSSPCAACRLLKRKCNHDCVFAPYFPASEPHKFSNVHKVFGASNVNKMLQVHYALVQLPL' A
#
# COMPACT_ATOMS: atom_id res chain seq x y z
N MET A 1 -14.20 -11.24 -19.42
CA MET A 1 -14.17 -10.09 -18.49
C MET A 1 -14.99 -10.52 -17.27
N LYS A 2 -14.40 -10.77 -16.10
CA LYS A 2 -15.15 -11.15 -14.91
C LYS A 2 -15.02 -10.04 -13.87
N GLU A 3 -16.09 -9.28 -13.74
CA GLU A 3 -16.38 -8.45 -12.57
C GLU A 3 -16.40 -9.28 -11.29
N SER A 4 -16.04 -8.66 -10.16
CA SER A 4 -16.57 -9.01 -8.83
C SER A 4 -16.32 -7.84 -7.89
N GLY A 5 -17.40 -7.29 -7.34
CA GLY A 5 -17.40 -6.11 -6.49
C GLY A 5 -17.13 -6.33 -5.01
N LYS A 6 -17.00 -5.18 -4.32
CA LYS A 6 -17.30 -4.86 -2.91
C LYS A 6 -16.64 -5.70 -1.80
N LYS A 7 -15.79 -5.06 -0.98
CA LYS A 7 -16.00 -4.89 0.47
C LYS A 7 -15.00 -3.91 1.09
N GLU A 8 -15.57 -2.91 1.75
CA GLU A 8 -14.93 -2.03 2.72
C GLU A 8 -14.56 -2.84 3.98
N GLY A 9 -13.39 -2.54 4.56
CA GLY A 9 -13.07 -2.83 5.95
C GLY A 9 -12.52 -4.24 6.26
N ALA A 10 -11.39 -4.23 6.96
CA ALA A 10 -10.79 -5.33 7.73
C ALA A 10 -10.06 -6.43 6.94
N ALA A 11 -8.82 -6.66 7.37
CA ALA A 11 -7.92 -7.71 6.92
C ALA A 11 -8.58 -9.09 6.94
N SER A 12 -8.58 -9.80 5.79
CA SER A 12 -8.40 -11.26 5.70
C SER A 12 -8.64 -11.76 4.26
N SER A 13 -7.67 -12.53 3.73
CA SER A 13 -7.67 -13.32 2.48
C SER A 13 -7.47 -12.64 1.10
N SER A 14 -6.18 -12.56 0.72
CA SER A 14 -5.56 -12.94 -0.58
C SER A 14 -5.35 -11.96 -1.73
N SER A 15 -5.56 -10.65 -1.60
CA SER A 15 -5.09 -9.70 -2.63
C SER A 15 -3.97 -8.78 -2.12
N PRO A 16 -2.79 -8.72 -2.78
CA PRO A 16 -1.73 -7.79 -2.38
C PRO A 16 -2.19 -6.33 -2.53
N CYS A 17 -1.68 -5.44 -1.67
CA CYS A 17 -1.94 -4.01 -1.79
C CYS A 17 -1.46 -3.46 -3.14
N ALA A 18 -1.95 -2.28 -3.55
CA ALA A 18 -1.62 -1.72 -4.86
C ALA A 18 -0.10 -1.55 -5.07
N ALA A 19 0.63 -1.20 -4.01
CA ALA A 19 2.08 -1.09 -4.04
C ALA A 19 2.77 -2.44 -4.26
N CYS A 20 2.46 -3.44 -3.42
CA CYS A 20 3.05 -4.77 -3.53
C CYS A 20 2.71 -5.45 -4.86
N ARG A 21 1.50 -5.21 -5.39
CA ARG A 21 1.07 -5.69 -6.70
C ARG A 21 1.91 -5.09 -7.83
N LEU A 22 2.13 -3.77 -7.83
CA LEU A 22 2.94 -3.10 -8.86
C LEU A 22 4.42 -3.50 -8.77
N LEU A 23 4.95 -3.60 -7.55
CA LEU A 23 6.35 -3.98 -7.29
C LEU A 23 6.60 -5.49 -7.40
N LYS A 24 5.58 -6.30 -7.71
CA LYS A 24 5.65 -7.76 -7.81
C LYS A 24 6.32 -8.43 -6.59
N ARG A 25 5.99 -7.95 -5.39
CA ARG A 25 6.53 -8.47 -4.11
C ARG A 25 5.43 -9.00 -3.21
N LYS A 26 5.80 -9.83 -2.23
CA LYS A 26 4.85 -10.36 -1.24
C LYS A 26 4.31 -9.24 -0.34
N CYS A 27 2.99 -9.21 -0.15
CA CYS A 27 2.32 -8.30 0.78
C CYS A 27 2.11 -9.02 2.11
N ASN A 28 2.92 -8.69 3.12
CA ASN A 28 2.79 -9.22 4.48
C ASN A 28 1.81 -8.38 5.31
N HIS A 29 1.46 -8.87 6.50
CA HIS A 29 0.59 -8.16 7.45
C HIS A 29 1.19 -6.80 7.87
N ASP A 30 2.50 -6.74 8.07
CA ASP A 30 3.26 -5.53 8.42
C ASP A 30 3.63 -4.66 7.20
N CYS A 31 2.83 -4.69 6.14
CA CYS A 31 3.14 -3.91 4.95
C CYS A 31 2.88 -2.41 5.17
N VAL A 32 3.96 -1.62 5.24
CA VAL A 32 3.92 -0.16 5.38
C VAL A 32 3.09 0.56 4.30
N PHE A 33 2.91 -0.06 3.13
CA PHE A 33 2.11 0.53 2.03
C PHE A 33 0.63 0.16 2.10
N ALA A 34 0.27 -0.94 2.76
CA ALA A 34 -1.11 -1.46 2.77
C ALA A 34 -2.17 -0.46 3.28
N PRO A 35 -1.94 0.30 4.37
CA PRO A 35 -2.93 1.26 4.85
C PRO A 35 -3.12 2.47 3.91
N TYR A 36 -2.13 2.80 3.08
CA TYR A 36 -2.18 3.97 2.20
C TYR A 36 -2.57 3.64 0.75
N PHE A 37 -2.26 2.42 0.30
CA PHE A 37 -2.42 1.99 -1.10
C PHE A 37 -3.27 0.71 -1.18
N PRO A 38 -4.59 0.81 -0.95
CA PRO A 38 -5.48 -0.34 -1.00
C PRO A 38 -5.52 -0.95 -2.41
N ALA A 39 -5.83 -2.25 -2.49
CA ALA A 39 -5.89 -2.97 -3.77
C ALA A 39 -6.96 -2.41 -4.73
N SER A 40 -8.02 -1.78 -4.20
CA SER A 40 -9.10 -1.14 -4.96
C SER A 40 -8.64 0.07 -5.77
N GLU A 41 -7.51 0.70 -5.41
CA GLU A 41 -7.08 1.97 -5.99
C GLU A 41 -5.65 1.88 -6.58
N PRO A 42 -5.43 1.06 -7.62
CA PRO A 42 -4.08 0.81 -8.15
C PRO A 42 -3.42 2.03 -8.78
N HIS A 43 -4.21 2.97 -9.28
CA HIS A 43 -3.71 4.19 -9.90
C HIS A 43 -3.01 5.12 -8.89
N LYS A 44 -3.42 5.10 -7.61
CA LYS A 44 -2.79 5.92 -6.56
C LYS A 44 -1.31 5.62 -6.43
N PHE A 45 -0.95 4.34 -6.27
CA PHE A 45 0.45 3.96 -6.17
C PHE A 45 1.20 4.22 -7.49
N SER A 46 0.58 3.97 -8.64
CA SER A 46 1.22 4.23 -9.94
C SER A 46 1.61 5.70 -10.12
N ASN A 47 0.75 6.64 -9.73
CA ASN A 47 1.00 8.08 -9.86
C ASN A 47 2.14 8.52 -8.92
N VAL A 48 2.08 8.12 -7.65
CA VAL A 48 3.10 8.49 -6.66
C VAL A 48 4.44 7.82 -6.99
N HIS A 49 4.42 6.55 -7.43
CA HIS A 49 5.61 5.83 -7.88
C HIS A 49 6.25 6.51 -9.09
N LYS A 50 5.47 7.03 -10.04
CA LYS A 50 5.98 7.72 -11.23
C LYS A 50 6.72 9.01 -10.88
N VAL A 51 6.24 9.76 -9.89
CA VAL A 51 6.82 11.06 -9.52
C VAL A 51 7.97 10.90 -8.53
N PHE A 52 7.78 10.10 -7.49
CA PHE A 52 8.74 9.99 -6.39
C PHE A 52 9.61 8.74 -6.48
N GLY A 53 9.16 7.68 -7.14
CA GLY A 53 9.82 6.37 -7.12
C GLY A 53 9.52 5.57 -5.83
N ALA A 54 9.56 4.24 -5.93
CA ALA A 54 9.21 3.35 -4.82
C ALA A 54 10.01 3.61 -3.53
N SER A 55 11.32 3.85 -3.68
CA SER A 55 12.24 4.03 -2.55
C SER A 55 11.95 5.32 -1.77
N ASN A 56 11.64 6.42 -2.45
CA ASN A 56 11.32 7.68 -1.78
C ASN A 56 9.97 7.60 -1.08
N VAL A 57 8.96 6.96 -1.69
CA VAL A 57 7.68 6.70 -1.01
C VAL A 57 7.89 5.85 0.24
N ASN A 58 8.70 4.79 0.15
CA ASN A 58 9.03 3.96 1.31
C ASN A 58 9.70 4.77 2.42
N LYS A 59 10.62 5.68 2.06
CA LYS A 59 11.35 6.52 3.03
C LYS A 59 10.43 7.57 3.67
N MET A 60 9.56 8.20 2.89
CA MET A 60 8.55 9.13 3.40
C MET A 60 7.57 8.44 4.37
N LEU A 61 7.07 7.25 4.01
CA LEU A 61 6.17 6.49 4.88
C LEU A 61 6.86 6.01 6.16
N GLN A 62 8.13 5.61 6.09
CA GLN A 62 8.91 5.27 7.29
C GLN A 62 9.13 6.47 8.21
N VAL A 63 9.44 7.65 7.66
CA VAL A 63 9.56 8.88 8.46
C VAL A 63 8.21 9.23 9.10
N HIS A 64 7.12 9.16 8.34
CA HIS A 64 5.78 9.40 8.87
C HIS A 64 5.45 8.43 10.02
N TYR A 65 5.71 7.13 9.82
CA TYR A 65 5.51 6.13 10.86
C TYR A 65 6.39 6.38 12.10
N ALA A 66 7.66 6.75 11.91
CA ALA A 66 8.57 7.08 13.00
C ALA A 66 8.13 8.31 13.81
N LEU A 67 7.46 9.28 13.18
CA LEU A 67 6.99 10.50 13.86
C LEU A 67 5.61 10.33 14.49
N VAL A 68 4.75 9.47 13.93
CA VAL A 68 3.35 9.31 14.37
C VAL A 68 3.19 8.14 15.34
N GLN A 69 4.14 7.20 15.38
CA GLN A 69 4.06 5.97 16.19
C GLN A 69 5.10 5.90 17.32
N LEU A 70 5.86 6.97 17.56
CA LEU A 70 6.69 7.08 18.76
C LEU A 70 5.73 7.33 19.95
N PRO A 71 5.56 6.36 20.86
CA PRO A 71 4.83 6.63 22.08
C PRO A 71 5.65 7.64 22.88
N LEU A 72 5.00 8.69 23.38
CA LEU A 72 5.31 9.11 24.74
C LEU A 72 4.91 7.96 25.68
#